data_AF-A0AAW2GMB5-F1
#
_entry.id   AF-A0AAW2GMB5-F1
#
_cell.length_a   1.000
_cell.length_b   1.000
_cell.length_c   1.000
_cell.angle_alpha   90.00
_cell.angle_beta   90.00
_cell.angle_gamma   90.00
#
_symmetry.space_group_name_H-M   'P 1'
#
loop_
_entity.id
_entity.type
_entity.pdbx_description
1 polymer ?
#
loop_
_entity_poly.entity_id
_entity_poly.type
_entity_poly.pdbx_seq_one_letter_code
_entity_poly.pdbx_strand_id
1 'polypeptide(L)'
;MSLFRTKEWWRTQCGVNESFDRRSLLVTPLFGTDRKDVVVVGSHSGYLRIYSPSSQWIDETKSPNGYKSSDLIVEAQIGDCIVDMKTGKFVSGSQDTQLAILISKKLVIYSIILNQGSVEHGDHCGLEIAYEHLLQRFPASLTTGPFGGVRGRDFLCVQCLDGTLLFYEQETPTFSLILGNRLLPEPIVYVSRNDIFVTPSSAWILECYRQVVLLCRSK
;
A
#
# COMPACT_ATOMS: atom_id res chain seq x y z
N MET A 1 -19.72 27.95 18.91
CA MET A 1 -19.82 26.65 19.60
C MET A 1 -19.89 25.55 18.54
N SER A 2 -18.83 24.75 18.36
CA SER A 2 -18.87 23.63 17.40
C SER A 2 -19.75 22.51 17.97
N LEU A 3 -20.80 22.13 17.25
CA LEU A 3 -21.76 21.08 17.62
C LEU A 3 -21.11 19.69 17.64
N PHE A 4 -19.99 19.53 16.92
CA PHE A 4 -19.22 18.29 16.84
C PHE A 4 -17.80 18.54 17.35
N ARG A 5 -17.38 17.73 18.33
CA ARG A 5 -15.98 17.64 18.77
C ARG A 5 -15.48 16.24 18.46
N THR A 6 -14.32 16.15 17.85
CA THR A 6 -13.60 14.89 17.73
C THR A 6 -13.24 14.39 19.13
N LYS A 7 -13.64 13.16 19.45
CA LYS A 7 -13.15 12.46 20.65
C LYS A 7 -11.93 11.66 20.23
N GLU A 8 -10.76 12.10 20.67
CA GLU A 8 -9.52 11.38 20.44
C GLU A 8 -9.62 10.01 21.14
N TRP A 9 -9.38 8.92 20.39
CA TRP A 9 -9.36 7.55 20.92
C TRP A 9 -7.93 7.00 21.01
N TRP A 10 -7.11 7.30 20.01
CA TRP A 10 -5.73 6.86 19.90
C TRP A 10 -4.96 7.89 19.07
N ARG A 11 -3.71 8.15 19.45
CA ARG A 11 -2.84 9.08 18.74
C ARG A 11 -1.38 8.77 19.04
N THR A 12 -0.55 8.86 18.01
CA THR A 12 0.91 8.83 18.12
C THR A 12 1.53 9.83 17.14
N GLN A 13 2.81 10.13 17.32
CA GLN A 13 3.60 10.91 16.38
C GLN A 13 4.54 9.97 15.62
N CYS A 14 4.45 9.98 14.28
CA CYS A 14 5.33 9.20 13.42
C CYS A 14 6.65 9.94 13.21
N GLY A 15 7.71 9.49 13.87
CA GLY A 15 9.07 9.97 13.59
C GLY A 15 9.37 11.41 13.99
N VAL A 16 10.55 11.88 13.57
CA VAL A 16 11.03 13.25 13.78
C VAL A 16 11.52 13.80 12.44
N ASN A 17 10.98 14.95 12.02
CA ASN A 17 11.31 15.60 10.74
C ASN A 17 11.11 14.70 9.50
N GLU A 18 10.20 13.73 9.58
CA GLU A 18 9.79 12.90 8.45
C GLU A 18 8.66 13.60 7.66
N SER A 19 8.58 13.33 6.36
CA SER A 19 7.49 13.81 5.51
C SER A 19 6.61 12.66 5.01
N PHE A 20 5.35 12.99 4.76
CA PHE A 20 4.30 12.05 4.39
C PHE A 20 3.39 12.69 3.34
N ASP A 21 2.75 11.87 2.52
CA ASP A 21 1.70 12.30 1.60
C ASP A 21 0.44 11.41 1.72
N ARG A 22 -0.46 11.52 0.75
CA ARG A 22 -1.69 10.73 0.71
C ARG A 22 -1.50 9.22 0.55
N ARG A 23 -0.29 8.75 0.17
CA ARG A 23 0.04 7.33 -0.04
C ARG A 23 0.84 6.74 1.12
N SER A 24 1.30 7.60 2.03
CA SER A 24 2.02 7.21 3.24
C SER A 24 1.16 6.49 4.28
N LEU A 25 -0.16 6.39 4.10
CA LEU A 25 -1.08 5.76 5.06
C LEU A 25 -1.90 4.66 4.38
N LEU A 26 -1.91 3.48 4.98
CA LEU A 26 -2.70 2.34 4.54
C LEU A 26 -3.35 1.65 5.75
N VAL A 27 -4.65 1.41 5.69
CA VAL A 27 -5.39 0.61 6.68
C VAL A 27 -5.78 -0.70 6.01
N THR A 28 -5.45 -1.84 6.62
CA THR A 28 -5.56 -3.13 5.94
C THR A 28 -5.67 -4.33 6.90
N PRO A 29 -6.47 -5.37 6.56
CA PRO A 29 -6.60 -6.62 7.34
C PRO A 29 -5.41 -7.55 7.09
N LEU A 30 -4.24 -7.15 7.56
CA LEU A 30 -2.98 -7.80 7.21
C LEU A 30 -2.84 -9.23 7.77
N PHE A 31 -3.48 -9.51 8.91
CA PHE A 31 -3.39 -10.80 9.62
C PHE A 31 -4.65 -11.66 9.48
N GLY A 32 -5.36 -11.52 8.35
CA GLY A 32 -6.61 -12.23 8.09
C GLY A 32 -7.83 -11.56 8.73
N THR A 33 -9.00 -12.12 8.43
CA THR A 33 -10.33 -11.56 8.78
C THR A 33 -10.66 -11.61 10.26
N ASP A 34 -9.98 -12.48 11.02
CA ASP A 34 -10.28 -12.71 12.43
C ASP A 34 -9.57 -11.70 13.35
N ARG A 35 -8.64 -10.91 12.78
CA ARG A 35 -7.92 -9.85 13.49
C ARG A 35 -8.38 -8.48 12.99
N LYS A 36 -8.16 -7.48 13.84
CA LYS A 36 -8.43 -6.08 13.49
C LYS A 36 -7.48 -5.60 12.40
N ASP A 37 -7.94 -4.65 11.60
CA ASP A 37 -7.11 -3.94 10.65
C ASP A 37 -5.94 -3.25 11.36
N VAL A 38 -4.80 -3.25 10.69
CA VAL A 38 -3.61 -2.51 11.12
C VAL A 38 -3.51 -1.19 10.36
N VAL A 39 -2.77 -0.26 10.96
CA VAL A 39 -2.41 1.02 10.35
C VAL A 39 -0.95 0.96 9.92
N VAL A 40 -0.72 0.94 8.62
CA VAL A 40 0.62 0.96 8.01
C VAL A 40 0.95 2.40 7.62
N VAL A 41 2.13 2.86 8.06
CA VAL A 41 2.65 4.20 7.75
C VAL A 41 4.02 4.06 7.09
N GLY A 42 4.21 4.69 5.94
CA GLY A 42 5.46 4.72 5.20
C GLY A 42 5.90 6.16 4.97
N SER A 43 7.09 6.53 5.43
CA SER A 43 7.61 7.88 5.27
C SER A 43 8.49 8.03 4.04
N HIS A 44 8.64 9.29 3.59
CA HIS A 44 9.59 9.63 2.52
C HIS A 44 11.06 9.56 2.97
N SER A 45 11.31 9.31 4.26
CA SER A 45 12.63 8.98 4.83
C SER A 45 12.89 7.47 4.90
N GLY A 46 11.96 6.65 4.40
CA GLY A 46 12.16 5.21 4.22
C GLY A 46 11.81 4.37 5.44
N TYR A 47 11.18 4.97 6.45
CA TYR A 47 10.70 4.24 7.62
C TYR A 47 9.30 3.67 7.36
N LEU A 48 9.18 2.36 7.55
CA LEU A 48 7.91 1.65 7.60
C LEU A 48 7.54 1.40 9.07
N ARG A 49 6.31 1.74 9.42
CA ARG A 49 5.72 1.49 10.73
C ARG A 49 4.38 0.79 10.56
N ILE A 50 4.15 -0.26 11.34
CA ILE A 50 2.85 -0.93 11.40
C ILE A 50 2.35 -0.84 12.83
N TYR A 51 1.15 -0.28 12.97
CA TYR A 51 0.47 -0.15 14.24
C TYR A 51 -0.74 -1.07 14.31
N SER A 52 -0.96 -1.68 15.47
CA SER A 52 -2.17 -2.39 15.85
C SER A 52 -2.80 -1.65 17.04
N PRO A 53 -3.63 -0.62 16.80
CA PRO A 53 -4.19 0.19 17.88
C PRO A 53 -5.05 -0.65 18.84
N SER A 54 -4.65 -0.72 20.11
CA SER A 54 -5.32 -1.53 21.13
C SER A 54 -6.07 -0.71 22.19
N SER A 55 -6.32 0.57 21.93
CA SER A 55 -6.86 1.48 22.94
C SER A 55 -8.21 1.01 23.51
N GLN A 56 -8.42 1.22 24.80
CA GLN A 56 -9.65 0.85 25.49
C GLN A 56 -10.16 2.03 26.32
N TRP A 57 -11.48 2.10 26.45
CA TRP A 57 -12.14 3.09 27.29
C TRP A 57 -11.91 2.73 28.77
N ILE A 58 -11.45 3.70 29.55
CA ILE A 58 -11.32 3.56 31.01
C ILE A 58 -12.49 4.31 31.65
N ASP A 59 -13.34 3.59 32.37
CA ASP A 59 -14.53 4.16 33.01
C ASP A 59 -14.19 5.16 34.12
N GLU A 60 -13.11 4.91 34.87
CA GLU A 60 -12.65 5.77 35.98
C GLU A 60 -12.25 7.17 35.50
N THR A 61 -11.46 7.25 34.43
CA THR A 61 -10.97 8.52 33.88
C THR A 61 -11.91 9.10 32.81
N LYS A 62 -12.95 8.35 32.41
CA LYS A 62 -13.84 8.67 31.28
C LYS A 62 -13.06 9.07 30.04
N SER A 63 -11.96 8.36 29.78
CA SER A 63 -11.05 8.63 28.68
C SER A 63 -10.48 7.33 28.14
N PRO A 64 -10.05 7.28 26.87
CA PRO A 64 -9.28 6.16 26.37
C PRO A 64 -7.88 6.13 27.00
N ASN A 65 -7.29 4.94 27.06
CA ASN A 65 -5.91 4.77 27.50
C ASN A 65 -4.86 5.20 26.45
N GLY A 66 -5.29 5.58 25.25
CA GLY A 66 -4.43 6.12 24.20
C GLY A 66 -3.45 5.10 23.61
N TYR A 67 -2.33 5.62 23.11
CA TYR A 67 -1.24 4.86 22.51
C TYR A 67 -0.37 4.16 23.56
N LYS A 68 0.02 2.92 23.26
CA LYS A 68 1.02 2.14 24.02
C LYS A 68 2.15 1.74 23.09
N SER A 69 3.36 1.55 23.63
CA SER A 69 4.50 1.07 22.83
C SER A 69 4.22 -0.27 22.16
N SER A 70 3.44 -1.15 22.79
CA SER A 70 2.99 -2.42 22.23
C SER A 70 2.07 -2.29 21.01
N ASP A 71 1.51 -1.10 20.75
CA ASP A 71 0.70 -0.88 19.55
C ASP A 71 1.59 -0.78 18.31
N LEU A 72 2.89 -0.47 18.43
CA LEU A 72 3.84 -0.46 17.32
C LEU A 72 4.46 -1.85 17.17
N ILE A 73 3.97 -2.62 16.20
CA ILE A 73 4.38 -4.02 16.00
C ILE A 73 5.54 -4.18 15.01
N VAL A 74 5.79 -3.16 14.19
CA VAL A 74 6.91 -3.09 13.23
C VAL A 74 7.41 -1.66 13.19
N GLU A 75 8.72 -1.48 13.31
CA GLU A 75 9.43 -0.28 12.91
C GLU A 75 10.73 -0.68 12.21
N ALA A 76 10.87 -0.32 10.93
CA ALA A 76 12.06 -0.66 10.15
C ALA A 76 12.36 0.42 9.11
N GLN A 77 13.65 0.70 8.91
CA GLN A 77 14.12 1.50 7.77
C GLN A 77 14.39 0.56 6.60
N ILE A 78 13.59 0.67 5.53
CA ILE A 78 13.58 -0.30 4.42
C ILE A 78 14.10 0.28 3.09
N GLY A 79 14.45 1.56 3.07
CA GLY A 79 15.01 2.22 1.89
C GLY A 79 15.13 3.73 2.09
N ASP A 80 15.14 4.47 0.98
CA ASP A 80 15.29 5.93 0.99
C ASP A 80 13.92 6.63 1.13
N CYS A 81 13.01 6.38 0.17
CA CYS A 81 11.70 7.03 0.10
C CYS A 81 10.61 6.03 -0.27
N ILE A 82 9.65 5.82 0.63
CA ILE A 82 8.46 5.02 0.37
C ILE A 82 7.46 5.90 -0.41
N VAL A 83 7.22 5.54 -1.67
CA VAL A 83 6.39 6.29 -2.62
C VAL A 83 4.91 5.88 -2.53
N ASP A 84 4.63 4.59 -2.41
CA ASP A 84 3.28 4.04 -2.31
C ASP A 84 3.32 2.68 -1.59
N MET A 85 2.19 2.30 -0.99
CA MET A 85 2.02 1.02 -0.30
C MET A 85 0.65 0.43 -0.63
N LYS A 86 0.61 -0.89 -0.87
CA LYS A 86 -0.63 -1.64 -1.13
C LYS A 86 -0.57 -3.00 -0.46
N THR A 87 -1.74 -3.57 -0.20
CA THR A 87 -1.87 -4.96 0.22
C THR A 87 -2.72 -5.75 -0.77
N GLY A 88 -2.41 -7.03 -0.93
CA GLY A 88 -3.11 -7.92 -1.84
C GLY A 88 -2.43 -9.28 -1.94
N LYS A 89 -2.93 -10.12 -2.86
CA LYS A 89 -2.42 -11.46 -3.13
C LYS A 89 -1.34 -11.42 -4.21
N PHE A 90 -0.16 -10.98 -3.82
CA PHE A 90 0.96 -10.70 -4.72
C PHE A 90 1.90 -11.89 -4.94
N VAL A 91 1.81 -12.96 -4.15
CA VAL A 91 2.68 -14.15 -4.30
C VAL A 91 1.95 -15.29 -5.00
N SER A 92 2.58 -15.88 -6.01
CA SER A 92 2.01 -17.01 -6.74
C SER A 92 1.85 -18.24 -5.85
N GLY A 93 0.68 -18.86 -5.88
CA GLY A 93 0.36 -20.04 -5.05
C GLY A 93 0.00 -19.75 -3.60
N SER A 94 0.18 -18.52 -3.09
CA SER A 94 -0.31 -18.11 -1.76
C SER A 94 -1.66 -17.42 -1.85
N GLN A 95 -2.47 -17.51 -0.80
CA GLN A 95 -3.70 -16.73 -0.62
C GLN A 95 -3.57 -15.71 0.52
N ASP A 96 -2.40 -15.64 1.14
CA ASP A 96 -2.10 -14.71 2.21
C ASP A 96 -2.04 -13.28 1.65
N THR A 97 -2.21 -12.31 2.54
CA THR A 97 -2.09 -10.90 2.16
C THR A 97 -0.64 -10.48 2.31
N GLN A 98 -0.03 -9.96 1.24
CA GLN A 98 1.32 -9.39 1.26
C GLN A 98 1.26 -7.87 1.25
N LEU A 99 2.35 -7.24 1.69
CA LEU A 99 2.55 -5.80 1.64
C LEU A 99 3.49 -5.44 0.48
N ALA A 100 2.95 -4.80 -0.55
CA ALA A 100 3.73 -4.20 -1.63
C ALA A 100 4.19 -2.79 -1.23
N ILE A 101 5.49 -2.54 -1.34
CA ILE A 101 6.09 -1.24 -1.04
C ILE A 101 6.85 -0.76 -2.28
N LEU A 102 6.41 0.39 -2.79
CA LEU A 102 7.05 1.07 -3.90
C LEU A 102 8.07 2.07 -3.36
N ILE A 103 9.34 1.86 -3.71
CA ILE A 103 10.48 2.71 -3.33
C ILE A 103 11.07 3.30 -4.62
N SER A 104 11.84 4.38 -4.53
CA SER A 104 12.40 5.14 -5.67
C SER A 104 13.01 4.34 -6.84
N LYS A 105 13.51 3.11 -6.60
CA LYS A 105 14.15 2.27 -7.63
C LYS A 105 13.68 0.82 -7.66
N LYS A 106 12.74 0.45 -6.80
CA LYS A 106 12.26 -0.94 -6.71
C LYS A 106 10.84 -1.03 -6.15
N LEU A 107 10.14 -2.07 -6.57
CA LEU A 107 8.91 -2.53 -5.95
C LEU A 107 9.23 -3.79 -5.16
N VAL A 108 9.03 -3.77 -3.86
CA VAL A 108 9.35 -4.90 -2.96
C VAL A 108 8.05 -5.46 -2.40
N ILE A 109 7.91 -6.78 -2.45
CA ILE A 109 6.79 -7.49 -1.85
C ILE A 109 7.27 -8.13 -0.55
N TYR A 110 6.62 -7.77 0.55
CA TYR A 110 6.89 -8.30 1.88
C TYR A 110 5.82 -9.29 2.31
N SER A 111 6.26 -10.44 2.79
CA SER A 111 5.48 -11.32 3.65
C SER A 111 5.69 -10.91 5.09
N ILE A 112 4.61 -10.74 5.84
CA ILE A 112 4.67 -10.34 7.25
C ILE A 112 4.32 -11.55 8.09
N ILE A 113 5.28 -11.97 8.90
CA ILE A 113 5.15 -13.14 9.76
C ILE A 113 4.81 -12.65 11.16
N LEU A 114 3.66 -13.07 11.67
CA LEU A 114 3.28 -12.80 13.03
C LEU A 114 3.92 -13.84 13.96
N ASN A 115 4.82 -13.40 14.82
CA ASN A 115 5.34 -14.23 15.91
C ASN A 115 4.52 -13.90 17.17
N GLN A 116 3.77 -14.88 17.67
CA GLN A 116 3.03 -14.72 18.93
C GLN A 116 4.03 -14.57 20.07
N GLY A 117 4.07 -13.39 20.68
CA GLY A 117 4.97 -13.09 21.78
C GLY A 117 4.50 -13.71 23.10
N SER A 118 5.42 -13.95 24.03
CA SER A 118 5.05 -14.18 25.43
C SER A 118 4.50 -12.88 26.06
N VAL A 119 3.63 -13.06 27.06
CA VAL A 119 2.68 -12.10 27.67
C VAL A 119 3.27 -10.72 28.08
N GLU A 120 4.60 -10.56 28.11
CA GLU A 120 5.27 -9.35 28.59
C GLU A 120 5.78 -8.41 27.49
N HIS A 121 5.97 -8.88 26.24
CA HIS A 121 6.63 -8.08 25.18
C HIS A 121 5.76 -7.82 23.93
N GLY A 122 4.50 -8.26 23.93
CA GLY A 122 3.57 -8.07 22.81
C GLY A 122 3.85 -8.94 21.59
N ASP A 123 2.88 -9.01 20.69
CA ASP A 123 3.05 -9.65 19.37
C ASP A 123 4.07 -8.84 18.56
N HIS A 124 5.12 -9.49 18.07
CA HIS A 124 6.11 -8.86 17.17
C HIS A 124 5.99 -9.48 15.78
N CYS A 125 6.14 -8.67 14.75
CA CYS A 125 6.06 -9.12 13.36
C CYS A 125 7.41 -9.06 12.67
N GLY A 126 7.79 -10.16 12.03
CA GLY A 126 8.92 -10.21 11.10
C GLY A 126 8.50 -9.70 9.72
N LEU A 127 9.42 -9.03 9.03
CA LEU A 127 9.28 -8.68 7.61
C LEU A 127 10.25 -9.51 6.79
N GLU A 128 9.70 -10.30 5.87
CA GLU A 128 10.48 -11.07 4.93
C GLU A 128 10.20 -10.59 3.51
N ILE A 129 11.26 -10.39 2.73
CA ILE A 129 11.13 -10.07 1.32
C ILE A 129 10.72 -11.35 0.58
N ALA A 130 9.54 -11.37 0.00
CA ALA A 130 9.09 -12.45 -0.88
C ALA A 130 9.81 -12.36 -2.24
N TYR A 131 9.80 -11.18 -2.86
CA TYR A 131 10.54 -10.87 -4.08
C TYR A 131 10.61 -9.35 -4.29
N GLU A 132 11.45 -8.92 -5.24
CA GLU A 132 11.55 -7.51 -5.64
C GLU A 132 11.68 -7.35 -7.16
N HIS A 133 11.14 -6.25 -7.67
CA HIS A 133 11.29 -5.80 -9.04
C HIS A 133 12.13 -4.54 -9.08
N LEU A 134 13.25 -4.59 -9.81
CA LEU A 134 14.05 -3.39 -10.09
C LEU A 134 13.35 -2.52 -11.12
N LEU A 135 13.30 -1.21 -10.85
CA LEU A 135 12.67 -0.23 -11.72
C LEU A 135 13.75 0.55 -12.48
N GLN A 136 13.63 0.58 -13.81
CA GLN A 136 14.50 1.38 -14.67
C GLN A 136 14.06 2.86 -14.75
N ARG A 137 12.91 3.19 -14.17
CA ARG A 137 12.25 4.50 -14.21
C ARG A 137 11.79 4.89 -12.80
N PHE A 138 11.66 6.19 -12.56
CA PHE A 138 11.21 6.69 -11.27
C PHE A 138 9.70 6.46 -11.09
N PRO A 139 9.28 5.72 -10.06
CA PRO A 139 7.86 5.47 -9.80
C PRO A 139 7.15 6.70 -9.24
N ALA A 140 5.84 6.77 -9.49
CA ALA A 140 4.93 7.81 -9.04
C ALA A 140 3.75 7.25 -8.23
N SER A 141 3.27 6.05 -8.57
CA SER A 141 2.19 5.38 -7.85
C SER A 141 2.11 3.87 -8.14
N LEU A 142 1.41 3.15 -7.27
CA LEU A 142 1.12 1.72 -7.42
C LEU A 142 -0.39 1.48 -7.49
N THR A 143 -0.84 0.82 -8.55
CA THR A 143 -2.19 0.29 -8.69
C THR A 143 -2.14 -1.22 -8.62
N THR A 144 -3.10 -1.84 -7.94
CA THR A 144 -3.17 -3.29 -7.77
C THR A 144 -4.58 -3.81 -8.00
N GLY A 145 -4.68 -5.08 -8.32
CA GLY A 145 -5.94 -5.79 -8.38
C GLY A 145 -5.91 -6.98 -9.34
N PRO A 146 -7.04 -7.70 -9.46
CA PRO A 146 -7.14 -8.87 -10.34
C PRO A 146 -7.31 -8.44 -11.81
N PHE A 147 -6.28 -7.87 -12.42
CA PHE A 147 -6.34 -7.41 -13.83
C PHE A 147 -6.67 -8.59 -14.75
N GLY A 148 -7.56 -8.39 -15.72
CA GLY A 148 -8.06 -9.46 -16.59
C GLY A 148 -9.10 -10.37 -15.93
N GLY A 149 -9.61 -10.00 -14.75
CA GLY A 149 -10.64 -10.77 -14.03
C GLY A 149 -10.13 -12.06 -13.39
N VAL A 150 -8.82 -12.16 -13.11
CA VAL A 150 -8.24 -13.33 -12.45
C VAL A 150 -8.80 -13.51 -11.03
N ARG A 151 -8.96 -14.76 -10.58
CA ARG A 151 -9.44 -15.05 -9.22
C ARG A 151 -8.28 -15.40 -8.30
N GLY A 152 -8.34 -14.89 -7.07
CA GLY A 152 -7.41 -15.24 -6.00
C GLY A 152 -5.98 -14.73 -6.19
N ARG A 153 -5.76 -13.78 -7.10
CA ARG A 153 -4.45 -13.18 -7.39
C ARG A 153 -4.63 -11.69 -7.66
N ASP A 154 -3.68 -10.90 -7.22
CA ASP A 154 -3.60 -9.48 -7.54
C ASP A 154 -2.31 -9.22 -8.32
N PHE A 155 -2.45 -8.45 -9.39
CA PHE A 155 -1.35 -7.99 -10.22
C PHE A 155 -1.03 -6.53 -9.91
N LEU A 156 0.13 -6.08 -10.36
CA LEU A 156 0.68 -4.78 -10.00
C LEU A 156 0.92 -3.93 -11.25
N CYS A 157 0.55 -2.67 -11.17
CA CYS A 157 0.80 -1.66 -12.19
C CYS A 157 1.52 -0.48 -11.54
N VAL A 158 2.80 -0.30 -11.86
CA VAL A 158 3.58 0.86 -11.44
C VAL A 158 3.42 1.96 -12.48
N GLN A 159 2.93 3.12 -12.06
CA GLN A 159 2.98 4.33 -12.89
C GLN A 159 4.29 5.06 -12.61
N CYS A 160 5.05 5.38 -13.63
CA CYS A 160 6.28 6.17 -13.57
C CYS A 160 6.01 7.66 -13.80
N LEU A 161 6.94 8.51 -13.35
CA LEU A 161 6.86 9.97 -13.51
C LEU A 161 6.77 10.42 -14.97
N ASP A 162 7.32 9.63 -15.90
CA ASP A 162 7.31 9.90 -17.34
C ASP A 162 6.04 9.41 -18.05
N GLY A 163 5.03 8.93 -17.30
CA GLY A 163 3.78 8.42 -17.85
C GLY A 163 3.81 6.96 -18.31
N THR A 164 4.95 6.27 -18.14
CA THR A 164 5.04 4.83 -18.39
C THR A 164 4.27 4.05 -17.31
N LEU A 165 3.46 3.09 -17.71
CA LEU A 165 2.86 2.06 -16.88
C LEU A 165 3.64 0.76 -17.05
N LEU A 166 4.12 0.18 -15.95
CA LEU A 166 4.82 -1.11 -15.90
C LEU A 166 3.91 -2.14 -15.25
N PHE A 167 3.60 -3.23 -15.95
CA PHE A 167 2.70 -4.28 -15.48
C PHE A 167 3.48 -5.52 -15.02
N TYR A 168 3.05 -6.08 -13.89
CA TYR A 168 3.64 -7.25 -13.27
C TYR A 168 2.56 -8.26 -12.90
N GLU A 169 2.71 -9.48 -13.40
CA GLU A 169 1.98 -10.65 -12.92
C GLU A 169 2.79 -11.26 -11.77
N GLN A 170 2.55 -10.75 -10.56
CA GLN A 170 3.23 -11.19 -9.34
C GLN A 170 4.77 -11.08 -9.48
N GLU A 171 5.49 -12.20 -9.49
CA GLU A 171 6.95 -12.28 -9.64
C GLU A 171 7.43 -11.99 -11.07
N THR A 172 6.52 -11.89 -12.05
CA THR A 172 6.88 -11.82 -13.47
C THR A 172 6.56 -10.44 -14.06
N PRO A 173 7.56 -9.67 -14.54
CA PRO A 173 7.29 -8.48 -15.35
C PRO A 173 6.66 -8.91 -16.68
N THR A 174 5.61 -8.20 -17.12
CA THR A 174 4.85 -8.58 -18.32
C THR A 174 5.11 -7.62 -19.48
N PHE A 175 4.54 -6.43 -19.42
CA PHE A 175 4.67 -5.42 -20.45
C PHE A 175 4.70 -4.02 -19.87
N SER A 176 5.02 -3.05 -20.73
CA SER A 176 4.94 -1.63 -20.40
C SER A 176 4.13 -0.89 -21.46
N LEU A 177 3.48 0.18 -21.05
CA LEU A 177 2.67 1.04 -21.90
C LEU A 177 2.97 2.49 -21.58
N ILE A 178 2.98 3.36 -22.58
CA ILE A 178 3.02 4.81 -22.36
C ILE A 178 1.63 5.37 -22.65
N LEU A 179 1.05 6.08 -21.69
CA LEU A 179 -0.18 6.84 -21.94
C LEU A 179 0.18 8.11 -22.71
N GLY A 180 -0.39 8.26 -23.91
CA GLY A 180 -0.17 9.46 -24.73
C GLY A 180 -0.79 10.72 -24.13
N ASN A 181 -0.28 11.88 -24.53
CA ASN A 181 -0.80 13.21 -24.16
C ASN A 181 -0.89 13.47 -22.65
N ARG A 182 0.08 12.96 -21.89
CA ARG A 182 0.19 13.18 -20.45
C ARG A 182 1.38 14.07 -20.12
N LEU A 183 1.15 15.12 -19.33
CA LEU A 183 2.22 16.00 -18.84
C LEU A 183 2.76 15.55 -17.48
N LEU A 184 1.86 15.05 -16.61
CA LEU A 184 2.15 14.64 -15.24
C LEU A 184 1.51 13.28 -14.94
N PRO A 185 2.05 12.51 -13.97
CA PRO A 185 1.43 11.27 -13.52
C PRO A 185 0.10 11.56 -12.82
N GLU A 186 -0.99 11.20 -13.47
CA GLU A 186 -2.35 11.39 -12.98
C GLU A 186 -2.84 10.15 -12.21
N PRO A 187 -3.75 10.30 -11.23
CA PRO A 187 -4.30 9.16 -10.51
C PRO A 187 -4.87 8.12 -11.47
N ILE A 188 -4.48 6.86 -11.29
CA ILE A 188 -5.01 5.73 -12.03
C ILE A 188 -5.59 4.73 -11.05
N VAL A 189 -6.78 4.22 -11.35
CA VAL A 189 -7.52 3.27 -10.51
C VAL A 189 -7.99 2.11 -11.37
N TYR A 190 -7.91 0.89 -10.84
CA TYR A 190 -8.47 -0.29 -11.48
C TYR A 190 -9.85 -0.61 -10.91
N VAL A 191 -10.82 -0.87 -11.80
CA VAL A 191 -12.20 -1.24 -11.46
C VAL A 191 -12.44 -2.69 -11.88
N SER A 192 -12.30 -3.60 -10.92
CA SER A 192 -12.36 -5.05 -11.14
C SER A 192 -13.68 -5.55 -11.73
N ARG A 193 -14.81 -4.92 -11.39
CA ARG A 193 -16.14 -5.30 -11.89
C ARG A 193 -16.24 -5.27 -13.41
N ASN A 194 -15.52 -4.36 -14.05
CA ASN A 194 -15.59 -4.12 -15.49
C ASN A 194 -14.25 -4.40 -16.19
N ASP A 195 -13.21 -4.78 -15.45
CA ASP A 195 -11.84 -4.98 -15.95
C ASP A 195 -11.31 -3.75 -16.73
N ILE A 196 -11.42 -2.58 -16.09
CA ILE A 196 -11.00 -1.30 -16.66
C ILE A 196 -10.07 -0.53 -15.73
N PHE A 197 -9.13 0.20 -16.33
CA PHE A 197 -8.37 1.26 -15.71
C PHE A 197 -9.03 2.60 -16.00
N VAL A 198 -9.12 3.44 -14.98
CA VAL A 198 -9.72 4.77 -15.07
C VAL A 198 -8.70 5.79 -14.62
N THR A 199 -8.49 6.82 -15.45
CA THR A 199 -7.54 7.90 -15.16
C THR A 199 -8.01 9.20 -15.82
N PRO A 200 -8.00 10.36 -15.12
CA PRO A 200 -8.24 11.64 -15.77
C PRO A 200 -7.02 12.01 -16.61
N SER A 201 -7.20 12.71 -17.73
CA SER A 201 -6.12 13.30 -18.53
C SER A 201 -5.94 14.78 -18.26
N SER A 202 -4.81 15.34 -18.72
CA SER A 202 -4.47 16.75 -18.53
C SER A 202 -5.42 17.69 -19.29
N ALA A 203 -6.26 17.15 -20.17
CA ALA A 203 -7.36 17.83 -20.84
C ALA A 203 -8.68 17.83 -20.03
N TRP A 204 -8.65 17.40 -18.76
CA TRP A 204 -9.82 17.31 -17.88
C TRP A 204 -10.85 16.29 -18.37
N ILE A 205 -10.40 15.27 -19.10
CA ILE A 205 -11.23 14.19 -19.63
C ILE A 205 -10.99 12.93 -18.81
N LEU A 206 -12.05 12.26 -18.38
CA LEU A 206 -11.95 10.96 -17.74
C LEU A 206 -11.81 9.87 -18.81
N GLU A 207 -10.72 9.11 -18.77
CA GLU A 207 -10.42 8.07 -19.75
C GLU A 207 -10.50 6.68 -19.11
N CYS A 208 -11.09 5.74 -19.84
CA CYS A 208 -11.30 4.37 -19.41
C CYS A 208 -10.64 3.39 -20.39
N TYR A 209 -9.77 2.52 -19.90
CA TYR A 209 -8.98 1.59 -20.68
C TYR A 209 -9.29 0.15 -20.25
N ARG A 210 -9.77 -0.69 -21.16
CA ARG A 210 -9.91 -2.14 -20.90
C ARG A 210 -8.54 -2.80 -20.89
N GLN A 211 -8.31 -3.71 -19.95
CA GLN A 211 -7.04 -4.43 -19.83
C GLN A 211 -6.69 -5.19 -21.12
N VAL A 212 -7.67 -5.85 -21.76
CA VAL A 212 -7.47 -6.59 -23.01
C VAL A 212 -6.96 -5.70 -24.16
N VAL A 213 -7.38 -4.43 -24.22
CA VAL A 213 -6.95 -3.51 -25.30
C VAL A 213 -5.51 -3.05 -25.08
N LEU A 214 -5.02 -3.02 -23.84
CA LEU A 214 -3.64 -2.65 -23.52
C LEU A 214 -2.62 -3.69 -24.01
N LEU A 215 -3.00 -4.97 -24.08
CA LEU A 215 -2.19 -6.04 -24.67
C LEU A 215 -2.06 -5.95 -26.20
N CYS A 216 -3.00 -5.30 -26.89
CA CYS A 216 -3.03 -5.25 -28.36
C CYS A 216 -2.39 -4.00 -28.98
N ARG A 217 -1.99 -2.99 -28.20
CA ARG A 217 -1.39 -1.74 -28.72
C ARG A 217 0.13 -1.75 -28.83
N SER A 218 0.79 -2.87 -28.57
CA SER A 218 2.21 -3.09 -28.86
C SER A 218 2.41 -3.58 -30.30
N LYS A 219 2.21 -2.68 -31.27
CA LYS A 219 2.75 -2.78 -32.63
C LYS A 219 3.19 -1.41 -33.13
#